data_AF-A0A453HQ85-F1
#
_entry.id   AF-A0A453HQ85-F1
#
_cell.length_a   1.000
_cell.length_b   1.000
_cell.length_c   1.000
_cell.angle_alpha   90.00
_cell.angle_beta   90.00
_cell.angle_gamma   90.00
#
_symmetry.space_group_name_H-M   'P 1'
#
loop_
_entity.id
_entity.type
_entity.pdbx_description
1 polymer ?
#
loop_
_entity_poly.entity_id
_entity_poly.type
_entity_poly.pdbx_seq_one_letter_code
_entity_poly.pdbx_strand_id
1 'polypeptide(L)' 'MDYTEDDSNPYAAPIAMGIYHKLDSPLDITTSTIIRRIVSNHEAYQKRNEKKEASEKKYYDSKSFVNGE' A
#
# COMPACT_ATOMS: atom_id res chain seq x y z
N MET A 1 -12.39 -15.04 1.89
CA MET A 1 -12.65 -15.76 3.15
C MET A 1 -14.12 -16.08 3.12
N ASP A 2 -14.45 -17.29 2.71
CA ASP A 2 -15.82 -17.78 2.84
C ASP A 2 -15.95 -18.32 4.26
N TYR A 3 -16.62 -17.56 5.13
CA TYR A 3 -16.76 -17.88 6.55
C TYR A 3 -17.76 -19.01 6.79
N THR A 4 -18.38 -19.53 5.72
CA THR A 4 -19.47 -20.51 5.78
C THR A 4 -19.01 -21.96 5.73
N GLU A 5 -17.76 -22.23 5.32
CA GLU A 5 -17.23 -23.59 5.14
C GLU A 5 -16.37 -24.10 6.32
N ASP A 6 -16.19 -23.30 7.37
CA ASP A 6 -15.37 -23.67 8.53
C ASP A 6 -16.25 -24.18 9.69
N ASP A 7 -15.79 -25.23 10.39
CA ASP A 7 -16.45 -25.80 11.58
C ASP A 7 -16.59 -24.76 12.72
N SER A 8 -15.87 -23.63 12.61
CA SER A 8 -15.91 -22.47 13.51
C SER A 8 -16.57 -21.23 12.89
N ASN A 9 -17.65 -21.37 12.11
CA ASN A 9 -18.37 -20.21 11.58
C ASN A 9 -18.90 -19.31 12.74
N PRO A 10 -18.36 -18.08 12.92
CA PRO A 10 -18.75 -17.20 14.02
C PRO A 10 -20.19 -16.68 13.89
N TYR A 11 -20.80 -16.84 12.72
CA TYR A 11 -22.18 -16.44 12.43
C TYR A 11 -23.18 -17.61 12.46
N ALA A 12 -22.76 -18.81 12.87
CA ALA A 12 -23.61 -20.01 12.85
C ALA A 12 -24.92 -19.85 13.63
N ALA A 13 -24.89 -19.30 14.86
CA ALA A 13 -26.10 -19.10 15.66
C ALA A 13 -27.10 -18.10 15.02
N PRO A 14 -26.68 -16.89 14.59
CA PRO A 14 -27.55 -15.99 13.83
C PRO A 14 -28.11 -16.58 12.53
N ILE A 15 -27.32 -17.39 11.82
CA ILE A 15 -27.77 -18.11 10.61
C ILE A 15 -28.87 -19.11 10.97
N ALA A 16 -28.67 -19.93 12.01
CA ALA A 16 -29.65 -20.91 12.48
C ALA A 16 -30.96 -20.27 12.97
N MET A 17 -30.89 -19.06 13.49
CA MET A 17 -32.07 -18.27 13.91
C MET A 17 -32.80 -17.61 12.73
N GLY A 18 -32.25 -17.64 11.51
CA GLY A 18 -32.84 -16.99 10.33
C GLY A 18 -32.77 -15.46 10.37
N ILE A 19 -31.92 -14.88 11.22
CA ILE A 19 -31.78 -13.43 11.42
C ILE A 19 -30.52 -12.85 10.76
N TYR A 20 -29.66 -13.69 10.19
CA TYR A 20 -28.46 -13.25 9.49
C TYR A 20 -28.80 -12.64 8.12
N HIS A 21 -28.25 -11.45 7.84
CA HIS A 21 -28.37 -10.79 6.55
C HIS A 21 -26.99 -10.38 6.04
N LYS A 22 -26.60 -10.90 4.87
CA LYS A 22 -25.39 -10.49 4.18
C LYS A 22 -25.63 -9.16 3.47
N LEU A 23 -24.70 -8.23 3.64
CA LEU A 23 -24.67 -6.96 2.93
C LEU A 23 -23.44 -6.93 2.02
N ASP A 24 -23.66 -6.73 0.73
CA ASP A 24 -22.57 -6.59 -0.22
C ASP A 24 -22.08 -5.12 -0.24
N SER A 25 -20.77 -4.94 -0.09
CA SER A 25 -20.14 -3.63 -0.24
C SER A 25 -20.24 -3.20 -1.71
N PRO A 26 -20.69 -1.97 -2.03
CA PRO A 26 -20.68 -1.45 -3.39
C PRO A 26 -19.28 -1.02 -3.86
N LEU A 27 -18.27 -1.08 -2.99
CA LEU A 27 -16.90 -0.67 -3.27
C LEU A 27 -15.92 -1.84 -3.15
N ASP A 28 -14.98 -1.90 -4.09
CA ASP A 28 -13.87 -2.86 -4.11
C ASP A 28 -12.71 -2.47 -3.17
N ILE A 29 -12.79 -1.28 -2.55
CA ILE A 29 -11.74 -0.80 -1.67
C ILE A 29 -11.75 -1.57 -0.35
N THR A 30 -10.59 -2.08 0.03
CA THR A 30 -10.36 -2.79 1.29
C THR A 30 -9.19 -2.16 2.03
N THR A 31 -9.11 -2.37 3.34
CA THR A 31 -7.99 -1.92 4.17
C THR A 31 -6.63 -2.35 3.58
N SER A 32 -6.53 -3.59 3.10
CA SER A 32 -5.32 -4.12 2.46
C SER A 32 -5.00 -3.47 1.11
N THR A 33 -6.00 -3.03 0.33
CA THR A 33 -5.73 -2.20 -0.87
C THR A 33 -5.21 -0.81 -0.51
N ILE A 34 -5.72 -0.18 0.55
CA ILE A 34 -5.25 1.13 1.01
C ILE A 34 -3.81 1.05 1.50
N ILE A 35 -3.51 0.06 2.36
CA ILE A 35 -2.15 -0.17 2.86
C ILE A 35 -1.17 -0.34 1.70
N ARG A 36 -1.48 -1.21 0.74
CA ARG A 36 -0.61 -1.43 -0.44
C ARG A 36 -0.37 -0.14 -1.21
N ARG A 37 -1.40 0.68 -1.45
CA ARG A 37 -1.26 1.97 -2.16
C ARG A 37 -0.30 2.91 -1.43
N ILE A 38 -0.42 3.04 -0.11
CA ILE A 38 0.43 3.91 0.70
C ILE A 38 1.88 3.43 0.64
N VAL A 39 2.11 2.14 0.90
CA VAL A 39 3.45 1.55 0.94
C VAL A 39 4.12 1.65 -0.44
N SER A 40 3.44 1.27 -1.52
CA SER A 40 4.02 1.34 -2.87
C SER A 40 4.35 2.78 -3.28
N ASN A 41 3.53 3.75 -2.91
CA ASN A 41 3.84 5.15 -3.19
C ASN A 41 5.07 5.61 -2.37
N HIS A 42 5.15 5.23 -1.10
CA HIS A 42 6.28 5.55 -0.24
C HIS A 42 7.59 4.98 -0.77
N GLU A 43 7.61 3.70 -1.15
CA GLU A 43 8.76 3.05 -1.77
C GLU A 43 9.18 3.72 -3.08
N ALA A 44 8.22 4.08 -3.93
CA ALA A 44 8.51 4.77 -5.18
C ALA A 44 9.09 6.17 -4.95
N TYR A 45 8.61 6.88 -3.92
CA TYR A 45 9.16 8.17 -3.51
C TYR A 45 10.61 8.04 -3.01
N GLN A 46 10.88 7.09 -2.11
CA GLN A 46 12.23 6.87 -1.58
C GLN A 46 13.24 6.59 -2.71
N LYS A 47 12.93 5.66 -3.61
CA LYS A 47 13.81 5.32 -4.75
C LYS A 47 14.14 6.51 -5.65
N ARG A 48 13.17 7.40 -5.88
CA ARG A 48 13.41 8.62 -6.68
C ARG A 48 14.33 9.59 -5.94
N ASN A 49 14.15 9.74 -4.63
CA ASN A 49 14.93 10.65 -3.83
C ASN A 49 16.39 10.16 -3.71
N GLU A 50 16.60 8.87 -3.43
CA GLU A 50 17.94 8.25 -3.42
C GLU A 50 18.68 8.44 -4.75
N LYS A 51 17.99 8.22 -5.88
CA LYS A 51 18.57 8.43 -7.21
C LYS A 51 18.97 9.90 -7.42
N LYS A 52 18.12 10.83 -6.97
CA LYS A 52 18.36 12.27 -7.08
C LYS A 52 19.57 12.67 -6.24
N GLU A 53 19.61 12.29 -4.97
CA GLU A 53 20.71 12.56 -4.05
C GLU A 53 22.04 12.00 -4.56
N ALA A 54 22.05 10.76 -5.05
CA ALA A 54 23.25 10.15 -5.64
C ALA A 54 23.72 10.89 -6.90
N SER A 55 22.80 11.41 -7.72
CA SER A 55 23.13 12.17 -8.92
C SER A 55 23.68 13.55 -8.59
N GLU A 56 23.05 14.24 -7.63
CA GLU A 56 23.49 15.55 -7.15
C GLU A 56 24.86 15.46 -6.50
N LYS A 57 25.09 14.46 -5.63
CA LYS A 57 26.40 14.22 -5.03
C LYS A 57 27.49 14.03 -6.08
N LYS A 58 27.26 13.15 -7.07
CA LYS A 58 28.19 12.95 -8.19
C LYS A 58 28.46 14.25 -8.96
N TYR A 59 27.42 15.06 -9.18
CA TYR A 59 27.55 16.33 -9.88
C TYR A 59 28.45 17.30 -9.11
N TYR A 60 28.24 17.47 -7.80
CA TYR A 60 29.05 18.38 -6.98
C TYR A 60 30.47 17.87 -6.74
N ASP A 61 30.67 16.56 -6.55
CA ASP A 61 32.01 15.96 -6.37
C ASP A 61 32.89 16.11 -7.62
N SER A 62 32.29 16.11 -8.81
CA SER A 62 32.99 16.26 -10.10
C SER A 62 33.06 17.69 -10.62
N LYS A 63 32.44 18.65 -9.92
CA LYS A 63 32.40 20.05 -10.37
C LYS A 63 33.73 20.74 -10.05
N SER A 64 34.58 20.88 -11.06
CA SER A 64 35.71 21.82 -10.99
C SER A 64 35.18 23.23 -11.28
N PHE A 65 35.46 24.20 -10.40
CA PHE A 65 35.12 25.60 -10.64
C PHE A 65 35.91 26.09 -11.87
N VAL A 66 35.20 26.43 -12.94
CA VAL A 66 35.77 27.21 -14.04
C VAL A 66 35.69 28.68 -13.64
N ASN A 67 36.80 29.25 -13.17
CA ASN A 67 36.96 30.71 -13.13
C ASN A 67 37.02 31.18 -14.59
N GLY A 68 36.06 32.01 -15.00
CA GLY A 68 36.12 32.68 -16.29
C GLY A 68 37.18 33.78 -16.22
N GLU A 69 38.30 33.58 -16.89
CA GLU A 69 39.20 34.64 -17.33
C GLU A 69 38.64 35.35 -18.58
#